data_AF-A0A538TZD9-F1
#
_entry.id   AF-A0A538TZD9-F1
#
_cell.length_a   1.000
_cell.length_b   1.000
_cell.length_c   1.000
_cell.angle_alpha   90.00
_cell.angle_beta   90.00
_cell.angle_gamma   90.00
#
_symmetry.space_group_name_H-M   'P 1'
#
loop_
_entity.id
_entity.type
_entity.pdbx_description
1 polymer ?
#
loop_
_entity_poly.entity_id
_entity_poly.type
_entity_poly.pdbx_seq_one_letter_code
_entity_poly.pdbx_strand_id
1 'polypeptide(L)'
;MNLLRRHRTLVSIAVLTMTVLLLSAGSAWAATYYSQGSLDPNVTTNWNSIRLGGGSSPANFTSGDVFAIQASHSMATTAAWTVSGAGSKIQIESGGTLTANHIVAVPTFQVDDGGSYIHNAASGTSNGVASDLPGSTTRTFGSASTVEIRKWANGGTVPVALPNVTWGNLTLNLTTLAGDWNQLGALQTVNGNLTVQATGGFAFDLQSSGTTTATVGGNYAQSGGTLVLATVTGANVTLNVSGNMNIIGGTLSFTTANNITSALNLSGDLSVTGSGTMTESGNKKPAVTFQKAGTQVFTSGGTVSGAPDFTVNAGSTLDLGTSILTGGSFTLSSGAGLILGSAAGITTTDATGNIQVSGARTYSTTANYTYRGALAQVTGNGLTGANNLTIDNSAGVHYRTARSRSVRTR
;
A
#
# COMPACT_ATOMS: atom_id res chain seq x y z
N MET A 1 -71.28 -73.65 -37.95
CA MET A 1 -71.42 -74.99 -37.32
C MET A 1 -70.74 -74.93 -35.96
N ASN A 2 -71.42 -75.46 -34.97
CA ASN A 2 -71.28 -75.23 -33.54
C ASN A 2 -70.02 -75.83 -32.88
N LEU A 3 -69.60 -75.18 -31.78
CA LEU A 3 -69.14 -75.73 -30.49
C LEU A 3 -67.66 -76.14 -30.24
N LEU A 4 -67.17 -75.62 -29.08
CA LEU A 4 -66.19 -76.14 -28.09
C LEU A 4 -64.69 -76.14 -28.49
N ARG A 5 -63.70 -75.92 -27.59
CA ARG A 5 -63.59 -76.18 -26.14
C ARG A 5 -62.38 -75.42 -25.55
N ARG A 6 -62.43 -75.14 -24.24
CA ARG A 6 -61.44 -74.49 -23.35
C ARG A 6 -60.10 -75.22 -23.19
N HIS A 7 -59.09 -74.46 -22.71
CA HIS A 7 -57.92 -74.79 -21.82
C HIS A 7 -56.55 -74.49 -22.48
N ARG A 8 -55.51 -73.98 -21.82
CA ARG A 8 -55.23 -73.32 -20.53
C ARG A 8 -53.77 -72.83 -20.65
N THR A 9 -53.48 -71.62 -20.18
CA THR A 9 -52.19 -71.12 -19.65
C THR A 9 -50.89 -71.29 -20.48
N LEU A 10 -50.28 -70.17 -20.85
CA LEU A 10 -48.85 -69.93 -20.60
C LEU A 10 -48.58 -68.43 -20.48
N VAL A 11 -48.11 -68.09 -19.28
CA VAL A 11 -47.63 -66.79 -18.83
C VAL A 11 -46.32 -66.48 -19.53
N SER A 12 -46.16 -65.25 -20.03
CA SER A 12 -44.86 -64.55 -20.08
C SER A 12 -45.10 -63.06 -20.31
N ILE A 13 -45.16 -62.32 -19.20
CA ILE A 13 -45.05 -60.87 -19.14
C ILE A 13 -43.54 -60.56 -19.21
N ALA A 14 -43.08 -59.94 -20.28
CA ALA A 14 -41.76 -59.31 -20.29
C ALA A 14 -41.94 -57.85 -19.84
N VAL A 15 -41.75 -57.61 -18.54
CA VAL A 15 -41.57 -56.27 -17.98
C VAL A 15 -40.17 -55.81 -18.39
N LEU A 16 -40.09 -54.88 -19.34
CA LEU A 16 -38.85 -54.17 -19.63
C LEU A 16 -38.69 -53.08 -18.54
N THR A 17 -38.01 -53.40 -17.44
CA THR A 17 -37.56 -52.39 -16.47
C THR A 17 -36.45 -51.57 -17.11
N MET A 18 -36.83 -50.41 -17.65
CA MET A 18 -35.90 -49.38 -18.08
C MET A 18 -35.34 -48.68 -16.84
N THR A 19 -34.20 -49.13 -16.34
CA THR A 19 -33.44 -48.41 -15.30
C THR A 19 -32.86 -47.16 -15.94
N VAL A 20 -33.61 -46.05 -15.88
CA VAL A 20 -33.05 -44.72 -16.12
C VAL A 20 -32.14 -44.42 -14.94
N LEU A 21 -30.83 -44.66 -15.12
CA LEU A 21 -29.82 -44.11 -14.24
C LEU A 21 -29.78 -42.60 -14.50
N LEU A 22 -30.67 -41.87 -13.82
CA LEU A 22 -30.60 -40.42 -13.73
C LEU A 22 -29.31 -40.11 -12.96
N LEU A 23 -28.19 -39.88 -13.66
CA LEU A 23 -27.08 -39.15 -13.08
C LEU A 23 -27.57 -37.71 -12.91
N SER A 24 -28.27 -37.45 -11.81
CA SER A 24 -28.25 -36.13 -11.22
C SER A 24 -26.82 -35.91 -10.75
N ALA A 25 -25.99 -35.32 -11.60
CA ALA A 25 -24.89 -34.50 -11.10
C ALA A 25 -25.55 -33.34 -10.35
N GLY A 26 -26.02 -33.63 -9.13
CA GLY A 26 -26.33 -32.58 -8.18
C GLY A 26 -25.00 -31.90 -7.95
N SER A 27 -24.87 -30.68 -8.46
CA SER A 27 -23.88 -29.75 -7.96
C SER A 27 -24.16 -29.62 -6.47
N ALA A 28 -23.46 -30.40 -5.65
CA ALA A 28 -23.49 -30.22 -4.22
C ALA A 28 -23.02 -28.79 -3.98
N TRP A 29 -23.89 -27.96 -3.45
CA TRP A 29 -23.54 -26.58 -3.10
C TRP A 29 -22.40 -26.67 -2.08
N ALA A 30 -21.35 -25.87 -2.26
CA ALA A 30 -20.24 -25.81 -1.31
C ALA A 30 -20.81 -25.54 0.10
N ALA A 31 -20.54 -26.43 1.06
CA ALA A 31 -20.94 -26.19 2.43
C ALA A 31 -20.08 -25.09 3.01
N THR A 32 -20.62 -24.31 3.94
CA THR A 32 -19.84 -23.30 4.67
C THR A 32 -19.60 -23.79 6.09
N TYR A 33 -18.35 -23.80 6.52
CA TYR A 33 -17.93 -24.12 7.87
C TYR A 33 -17.29 -22.90 8.54
N TYR A 34 -17.61 -22.71 9.81
CA TYR A 34 -17.20 -21.57 10.60
C TYR A 34 -16.22 -22.00 11.68
N SER A 35 -15.15 -21.23 11.88
CA SER A 35 -14.17 -21.50 12.93
C SER A 35 -14.82 -21.49 14.32
N GLN A 36 -14.44 -22.41 15.21
CA GLN A 36 -15.03 -22.55 16.55
C GLN A 36 -14.14 -21.98 17.68
N GLY A 37 -13.22 -21.08 17.31
CA GLY A 37 -12.34 -20.37 18.24
C GLY A 37 -11.01 -20.01 17.60
N SER A 38 -10.11 -19.47 18.41
CA SER A 38 -8.71 -19.18 18.05
C SER A 38 -7.89 -20.47 18.11
N LEU A 39 -8.10 -21.33 17.12
CA LEU A 39 -7.58 -22.69 17.05
C LEU A 39 -6.79 -22.92 15.75
N ASP A 40 -6.27 -24.12 15.59
CA ASP A 40 -5.57 -24.54 14.37
C ASP A 40 -6.56 -24.70 13.19
N PRO A 41 -6.42 -23.95 12.09
CA PRO A 41 -7.30 -24.07 10.93
C PRO A 41 -7.12 -25.39 10.16
N ASN A 42 -5.97 -26.07 10.27
CA ASN A 42 -5.73 -27.34 9.56
C ASN A 42 -6.31 -28.58 10.26
N VAL A 43 -7.19 -28.41 11.26
CA VAL A 43 -7.87 -29.51 11.99
C VAL A 43 -9.37 -29.42 11.77
N THR A 44 -9.99 -30.47 11.22
CA THR A 44 -11.41 -30.47 10.83
C THR A 44 -12.37 -30.25 12.00
N THR A 45 -12.07 -30.75 13.20
CA THR A 45 -12.92 -30.58 14.39
C THR A 45 -12.98 -29.16 14.93
N ASN A 46 -12.10 -28.26 14.44
CA ASN A 46 -12.12 -26.84 14.82
C ASN A 46 -13.11 -26.01 13.99
N TRP A 47 -13.88 -26.68 13.14
CA TRP A 47 -14.85 -26.11 12.21
C TRP A 47 -16.23 -26.73 12.43
N ASN A 48 -17.27 -25.93 12.20
CA ASN A 48 -18.66 -26.38 12.35
C ASN A 48 -19.57 -25.74 11.29
N SER A 49 -20.57 -26.48 10.80
CA SER A 49 -21.55 -25.97 9.84
C SER A 49 -22.48 -24.90 10.42
N ILE A 50 -22.50 -24.74 11.75
CA ILE A 50 -23.22 -23.69 12.46
C ILE A 50 -22.21 -22.79 13.17
N ARG A 51 -22.36 -21.46 13.02
CA ARG A 51 -21.45 -20.45 13.58
C ARG A 51 -21.12 -20.66 15.06
N LEU A 52 -22.15 -20.91 15.87
CA LEU A 52 -22.04 -21.04 17.33
C LEU A 52 -21.81 -22.49 17.80
N GLY A 53 -21.53 -23.41 16.87
CA GLY A 53 -21.36 -24.82 17.15
C GLY A 53 -22.68 -25.60 17.16
N GLY A 54 -22.60 -26.89 17.49
CA GLY A 54 -23.74 -27.82 17.52
C GLY A 54 -24.13 -28.45 16.18
N GLY A 55 -23.53 -28.00 15.07
CA GLY A 55 -23.61 -28.67 13.77
C GLY A 55 -22.53 -29.73 13.58
N SER A 56 -22.26 -30.10 12.33
CA SER A 56 -21.23 -31.09 11.97
C SER A 56 -19.90 -30.43 11.60
N SER A 57 -18.80 -31.12 11.89
CA SER A 57 -17.49 -30.76 11.34
C SER A 57 -17.36 -31.20 9.88
N PRO A 58 -16.53 -30.50 9.08
CA PRO A 58 -16.19 -30.91 7.72
C PRO A 58 -15.55 -32.30 7.71
N ALA A 59 -15.89 -33.12 6.71
CA ALA A 59 -15.28 -34.44 6.55
C ALA A 59 -13.80 -34.34 6.11
N ASN A 60 -13.45 -33.29 5.37
CA ASN A 60 -12.12 -33.03 4.82
C ASN A 60 -12.03 -31.56 4.35
N PHE A 61 -10.88 -31.16 3.82
CA PHE A 61 -10.67 -29.85 3.19
C PHE A 61 -10.68 -29.89 1.65
N THR A 62 -11.09 -31.01 1.04
CA THR A 62 -10.95 -31.28 -0.40
C THR A 62 -12.28 -31.34 -1.15
N SER A 63 -13.40 -31.05 -0.48
CA SER A 63 -14.76 -31.23 -1.02
C SER A 63 -15.30 -29.99 -1.78
N GLY A 64 -14.50 -28.94 -1.96
CA GLY A 64 -15.00 -27.70 -2.58
C GLY A 64 -15.65 -26.72 -1.61
N ASP A 65 -15.52 -26.95 -0.30
CA ASP A 65 -16.22 -26.18 0.74
C ASP A 65 -15.62 -24.79 1.01
N VAL A 66 -16.41 -23.96 1.71
CA VAL A 66 -16.03 -22.64 2.21
C VAL A 66 -15.68 -22.71 3.68
N PHE A 67 -14.54 -22.12 4.06
CA PHE A 67 -14.06 -22.05 5.44
C PHE A 67 -13.99 -20.58 5.87
N ALA A 68 -14.89 -20.17 6.77
CA ALA A 68 -15.03 -18.80 7.24
C ALA A 68 -14.46 -18.63 8.65
N ILE A 69 -13.42 -17.81 8.76
CA ILE A 69 -12.82 -17.41 10.04
C ILE A 69 -13.63 -16.24 10.59
N GLN A 70 -14.36 -16.52 11.68
CA GLN A 70 -15.31 -15.58 12.26
C GLN A 70 -14.64 -14.39 12.95
N ALA A 71 -15.43 -13.33 13.14
CA ALA A 71 -15.05 -12.19 13.98
C ALA A 71 -14.52 -12.63 15.34
N SER A 72 -13.50 -11.95 15.86
CA SER A 72 -12.79 -12.23 17.13
C SER A 72 -11.96 -13.52 17.17
N HIS A 73 -12.07 -14.42 16.20
CA HIS A 73 -11.23 -15.61 16.13
C HIS A 73 -9.88 -15.28 15.46
N SER A 74 -8.79 -15.77 16.06
CA SER A 74 -7.44 -15.68 15.51
C SER A 74 -6.88 -17.09 15.33
N MET A 75 -6.95 -17.61 14.11
CA MET A 75 -6.50 -18.96 13.78
C MET A 75 -5.06 -18.95 13.28
N ALA A 76 -4.25 -19.92 13.71
CA ALA A 76 -2.86 -20.03 13.31
C ALA A 76 -2.52 -21.47 12.90
N THR A 77 -2.02 -21.65 11.67
CA THR A 77 -1.69 -22.98 11.12
C THR A 77 -0.57 -23.65 11.92
N THR A 78 -0.75 -24.89 12.35
CA THR A 78 0.35 -25.70 12.93
C THR A 78 1.03 -26.64 11.93
N ALA A 79 0.42 -26.82 10.76
CA ALA A 79 0.97 -27.50 9.59
C ALA A 79 0.50 -26.81 8.29
N ALA A 80 1.02 -27.22 7.13
CA ALA A 80 0.53 -26.74 5.85
C ALA A 80 -0.97 -27.03 5.69
N TRP A 81 -1.75 -26.06 5.20
CA TRP A 81 -3.20 -26.16 5.08
C TRP A 81 -3.64 -26.00 3.63
N THR A 82 -4.11 -27.09 3.03
CA THR A 82 -4.62 -27.09 1.66
C THR A 82 -6.13 -27.28 1.67
N VAL A 83 -6.86 -26.28 1.19
CA VAL A 83 -8.29 -26.34 0.91
C VAL A 83 -8.48 -26.43 -0.61
N SER A 84 -9.11 -27.49 -1.10
CA SER A 84 -9.22 -27.80 -2.51
C SER A 84 -10.58 -28.40 -2.89
N GLY A 85 -10.79 -28.56 -4.19
CA GLY A 85 -12.09 -28.89 -4.77
C GLY A 85 -12.68 -27.68 -5.50
N ALA A 86 -13.61 -27.95 -6.42
CA ALA A 86 -14.25 -26.90 -7.20
C ALA A 86 -15.10 -26.01 -6.27
N GLY A 87 -14.88 -24.70 -6.31
CA GLY A 87 -15.59 -23.74 -5.46
C GLY A 87 -14.94 -23.48 -4.09
N SER A 88 -13.84 -24.17 -3.75
CA SER A 88 -13.18 -24.00 -2.46
C SER A 88 -12.74 -22.58 -2.18
N LYS A 89 -13.02 -22.14 -0.95
CA LYS A 89 -12.75 -20.79 -0.49
C LYS A 89 -12.33 -20.75 0.97
N ILE A 90 -11.36 -19.90 1.28
CA ILE A 90 -11.13 -19.42 2.64
C ILE A 90 -11.58 -17.95 2.71
N GLN A 91 -12.41 -17.64 3.69
CA GLN A 91 -12.88 -16.29 4.00
C GLN A 91 -12.40 -15.89 5.39
N ILE A 92 -11.85 -14.69 5.51
CA ILE A 92 -11.59 -14.06 6.81
C ILE A 92 -12.59 -12.93 6.96
N GLU A 93 -13.50 -13.08 7.91
CA GLU A 93 -14.55 -12.08 8.15
C GLU A 93 -14.00 -10.87 8.89
N SER A 94 -14.78 -9.78 8.91
CA SER A 94 -14.46 -8.59 9.70
C SER A 94 -14.12 -8.95 11.15
N GLY A 95 -12.94 -8.56 11.62
CA GLY A 95 -12.44 -8.85 12.98
C GLY A 95 -11.88 -10.27 13.16
N GLY A 96 -11.91 -11.13 12.13
CA GLY A 96 -11.22 -12.42 12.11
C GLY A 96 -9.76 -12.29 11.68
N THR A 97 -8.92 -13.24 12.09
CA THR A 97 -7.50 -13.29 11.71
C THR A 97 -7.06 -14.70 11.32
N LEU A 98 -6.29 -14.81 10.23
CA LEU A 98 -5.52 -16.01 9.89
C LEU A 98 -4.02 -15.68 9.90
N THR A 99 -3.27 -16.41 10.72
CA THR A 99 -1.80 -16.41 10.70
C THR A 99 -1.30 -17.69 10.04
N ALA A 100 -0.79 -17.56 8.82
CA ALA A 100 -0.15 -18.64 8.09
C ALA A 100 1.31 -18.80 8.56
N ASN A 101 1.53 -19.54 9.65
CA ASN A 101 2.88 -19.99 10.06
C ASN A 101 3.44 -21.08 9.13
N HIS A 102 2.55 -21.74 8.38
CA HIS A 102 2.83 -22.69 7.32
C HIS A 102 2.05 -22.28 6.07
N ILE A 103 2.45 -22.77 4.89
CA ILE A 103 1.80 -22.42 3.62
C ILE A 103 0.32 -22.79 3.65
N VAL A 104 -0.53 -21.83 3.25
CA VAL A 104 -1.97 -22.00 3.06
C VAL A 104 -2.27 -21.96 1.56
N ALA A 105 -2.92 -23.00 1.06
CA ALA A 105 -3.27 -23.12 -0.35
C ALA A 105 -4.79 -23.24 -0.50
N VAL A 106 -5.38 -22.37 -1.32
CA VAL A 106 -6.80 -22.41 -1.70
C VAL A 106 -6.99 -21.72 -3.06
N PRO A 107 -7.94 -22.16 -3.91
CA PRO A 107 -8.26 -21.47 -5.16
C PRO A 107 -8.80 -20.05 -4.97
N THR A 108 -9.75 -19.87 -4.04
CA THR A 108 -10.37 -18.58 -3.75
C THR A 108 -10.00 -18.13 -2.34
N PHE A 109 -9.34 -16.97 -2.22
CA PHE A 109 -9.00 -16.37 -0.94
C PHE A 109 -9.63 -15.00 -0.80
N GLN A 110 -10.36 -14.79 0.29
CA GLN A 110 -11.05 -13.54 0.58
C GLN A 110 -10.74 -13.07 2.00
N VAL A 111 -10.37 -11.80 2.12
CA VAL A 111 -10.28 -11.10 3.40
C VAL A 111 -11.26 -9.94 3.33
N ASP A 112 -12.31 -9.99 4.15
CA ASP A 112 -13.34 -8.96 4.19
C ASP A 112 -12.80 -7.66 4.79
N ASP A 113 -13.52 -6.56 4.61
CA ASP A 113 -13.24 -5.32 5.32
C ASP A 113 -13.12 -5.58 6.83
N GLY A 114 -12.04 -5.11 7.46
CA GLY A 114 -11.75 -5.38 8.88
C GLY A 114 -11.17 -6.76 9.20
N GLY A 115 -11.08 -7.69 8.24
CA GLY A 115 -10.39 -8.97 8.40
C GLY A 115 -8.87 -8.85 8.27
N SER A 116 -8.11 -9.78 8.83
CA SER A 116 -6.64 -9.76 8.81
C SER A 116 -6.01 -11.09 8.35
N TYR A 117 -5.06 -11.01 7.42
CA TYR A 117 -4.20 -12.13 7.02
C TYR A 117 -2.74 -11.81 7.32
N ILE A 118 -2.05 -12.72 8.00
CA ILE A 118 -0.61 -12.61 8.29
C ILE A 118 0.09 -13.77 7.59
N HIS A 119 0.93 -13.44 6.61
CA HIS A 119 1.78 -14.40 5.93
C HIS A 119 3.12 -14.54 6.70
N ASN A 120 3.26 -15.61 7.47
CA ASN A 120 4.40 -15.88 8.36
C ASN A 120 5.11 -17.20 8.03
N ALA A 121 4.97 -17.67 6.80
CA ALA A 121 5.59 -18.87 6.28
C ALA A 121 6.62 -18.50 5.22
N ALA A 122 7.79 -19.13 5.25
CA ALA A 122 8.68 -19.11 4.09
C ALA A 122 8.16 -20.09 3.04
N SER A 123 8.45 -19.80 1.77
CA SER A 123 8.09 -20.64 0.65
C SER A 123 8.68 -22.04 0.74
N GLY A 124 8.00 -23.01 0.11
CA GLY A 124 8.60 -24.30 -0.23
C GLY A 124 9.70 -24.21 -1.29
N THR A 125 9.85 -23.07 -1.96
CA THR A 125 10.85 -22.81 -3.01
C THR A 125 11.86 -21.76 -2.56
N SER A 126 13.05 -21.77 -3.15
CA SER A 126 14.12 -20.84 -2.76
C SER A 126 13.72 -19.37 -2.93
N ASN A 127 13.13 -19.01 -4.08
CA ASN A 127 12.77 -17.62 -4.40
C ASN A 127 11.32 -17.25 -4.05
N GLY A 128 10.51 -18.18 -3.55
CA GLY A 128 9.08 -17.92 -3.44
C GLY A 128 8.32 -18.15 -4.75
N VAL A 129 7.00 -18.24 -4.64
CA VAL A 129 6.07 -18.23 -5.78
C VAL A 129 4.86 -17.37 -5.42
N ALA A 130 4.23 -16.75 -6.41
CA ALA A 130 3.06 -15.89 -6.16
C ALA A 130 1.90 -16.64 -5.46
N SER A 131 1.82 -17.96 -5.62
CA SER A 131 0.83 -18.84 -4.96
C SER A 131 1.14 -19.15 -3.50
N ASP A 132 2.28 -18.73 -2.95
CA ASP A 132 2.54 -18.80 -1.50
C ASP A 132 1.59 -17.89 -0.72
N LEU A 133 1.09 -16.82 -1.37
CA LEU A 133 -0.10 -16.12 -0.94
C LEU A 133 -1.34 -16.91 -1.41
N PRO A 134 -2.26 -17.32 -0.51
CA PRO A 134 -3.45 -18.10 -0.87
C PRO A 134 -4.32 -17.38 -1.91
N GLY A 135 -5.13 -18.16 -2.64
CA GLY A 135 -5.98 -17.68 -3.72
C GLY A 135 -5.30 -17.84 -5.09
N SER A 136 -4.97 -19.09 -5.46
CA SER A 136 -4.28 -19.39 -6.73
C SER A 136 -5.11 -19.02 -7.97
N THR A 137 -6.43 -18.87 -7.83
CA THR A 137 -7.33 -18.43 -8.89
C THR A 137 -7.85 -17.02 -8.63
N THR A 138 -8.27 -16.72 -7.39
CA THR A 138 -8.87 -15.42 -7.06
C THR A 138 -8.45 -14.97 -5.66
N ARG A 139 -8.09 -13.69 -5.56
CA ARG A 139 -7.76 -13.01 -4.30
C ARG A 139 -8.60 -11.76 -4.21
N THR A 140 -9.35 -11.61 -3.12
CA THR A 140 -10.15 -10.42 -2.85
C THR A 140 -9.79 -9.88 -1.48
N PHE A 141 -9.33 -8.64 -1.44
CA PHE A 141 -9.01 -7.94 -0.20
C PHE A 141 -9.94 -6.73 -0.08
N GLY A 142 -10.77 -6.71 0.95
CA GLY A 142 -11.59 -5.56 1.28
C GLY A 142 -10.73 -4.31 1.45
N SER A 143 -11.25 -3.14 1.09
CA SER A 143 -10.56 -1.85 1.21
C SER A 143 -10.00 -1.58 2.62
N ALA A 144 -10.68 -2.04 3.66
CA ALA A 144 -10.27 -1.92 5.07
C ALA A 144 -9.69 -3.21 5.66
N SER A 145 -9.49 -4.26 4.85
CA SER A 145 -8.79 -5.49 5.27
C SER A 145 -7.30 -5.22 5.55
N THR A 146 -6.61 -6.14 6.23
CA THR A 146 -5.17 -6.04 6.47
C THR A 146 -4.44 -7.28 5.98
N VAL A 147 -3.38 -7.09 5.18
CA VAL A 147 -2.40 -8.14 4.89
C VAL A 147 -1.03 -7.72 5.43
N GLU A 148 -0.43 -8.57 6.26
CA GLU A 148 0.94 -8.41 6.74
C GLU A 148 1.84 -9.51 6.17
N ILE A 149 2.95 -9.12 5.55
CA ILE A 149 3.98 -10.04 5.05
C ILE A 149 5.16 -10.03 6.01
N ARG A 150 5.40 -11.17 6.68
CA ARG A 150 6.52 -11.37 7.62
C ARG A 150 7.61 -12.28 7.06
N LYS A 151 7.26 -13.19 6.17
CA LYS A 151 8.18 -14.10 5.47
C LYS A 151 7.75 -14.23 4.00
N TRP A 152 8.66 -14.65 3.13
CA TRP A 152 8.36 -14.86 1.71
C TRP A 152 9.25 -15.94 1.10
N ALA A 153 10.39 -15.56 0.51
CA ALA A 153 11.36 -16.49 -0.08
C ALA A 153 12.10 -17.32 0.99
N ASN A 154 12.60 -18.49 0.61
CA ASN A 154 13.36 -19.39 1.47
C ASN A 154 14.85 -19.39 1.09
N GLY A 155 15.51 -18.27 1.37
CA GLY A 155 16.96 -18.10 1.18
C GLY A 155 17.42 -17.82 -0.25
N GLY A 156 16.51 -17.74 -1.22
CA GLY A 156 16.82 -17.33 -2.59
C GLY A 156 17.07 -15.83 -2.74
N THR A 157 17.95 -15.48 -3.67
CA THR A 157 18.44 -14.11 -3.88
C THR A 157 17.61 -13.30 -4.88
N VAL A 158 16.61 -13.92 -5.52
CA VAL A 158 15.70 -13.24 -6.44
C VAL A 158 14.26 -13.53 -6.02
N PRO A 159 13.79 -12.99 -4.88
CA PRO A 159 12.44 -13.23 -4.40
C PRO A 159 11.39 -12.88 -5.47
N VAL A 160 10.46 -13.79 -5.74
CA VAL A 160 9.38 -13.60 -6.71
C VAL A 160 8.45 -12.48 -6.23
N ALA A 161 8.05 -11.58 -7.13
CA ALA A 161 7.14 -10.48 -6.83
C ALA A 161 5.85 -10.94 -6.13
N LEU A 162 5.25 -10.04 -5.34
CA LEU A 162 3.90 -10.21 -4.84
C LEU A 162 2.90 -10.40 -6.01
N PRO A 163 1.77 -11.10 -5.79
CA PRO A 163 0.73 -11.18 -6.81
C PRO A 163 0.17 -9.78 -7.11
N ASN A 164 -0.08 -9.52 -8.41
CA ASN A 164 -0.71 -8.28 -8.85
C ASN A 164 -2.21 -8.31 -8.54
N VAL A 165 -2.59 -7.65 -7.46
CA VAL A 165 -3.96 -7.59 -6.91
C VAL A 165 -4.18 -6.22 -6.28
N THR A 166 -5.45 -5.86 -6.08
CA THR A 166 -5.81 -4.70 -5.27
C THR A 166 -5.79 -5.07 -3.79
N TRP A 167 -4.98 -4.37 -3.00
CA TRP A 167 -4.86 -4.59 -1.57
C TRP A 167 -5.81 -3.70 -0.77
N GLY A 168 -6.19 -4.14 0.44
CA GLY A 168 -6.75 -3.26 1.48
C GLY A 168 -5.63 -2.42 2.10
N ASN A 169 -5.27 -2.71 3.34
CA ASN A 169 -4.01 -2.30 3.95
C ASN A 169 -2.93 -3.35 3.68
N LEU A 170 -1.71 -2.92 3.37
CA LEU A 170 -0.54 -3.78 3.19
C LEU A 170 0.58 -3.37 4.15
N THR A 171 1.09 -4.31 4.93
CA THR A 171 2.23 -4.13 5.81
C THR A 171 3.38 -5.05 5.39
N LEU A 172 4.53 -4.44 5.11
CA LEU A 172 5.81 -5.14 4.91
C LEU A 172 6.59 -5.15 6.22
N ASN A 173 6.77 -6.33 6.80
CA ASN A 173 7.46 -6.53 8.06
C ASN A 173 8.35 -7.79 7.98
N LEU A 174 9.16 -7.86 6.92
CA LEU A 174 9.99 -9.03 6.66
C LEU A 174 11.21 -9.03 7.54
N THR A 175 11.43 -10.14 8.25
CA THR A 175 12.60 -10.31 9.12
C THR A 175 13.89 -10.53 8.32
N THR A 176 13.82 -11.35 7.28
CA THR A 176 14.98 -11.76 6.48
C THR A 176 14.58 -12.09 5.05
N LEU A 177 15.35 -11.59 4.08
CA LEU A 177 15.44 -12.06 2.71
C LEU A 177 16.92 -12.31 2.38
N ALA A 178 17.22 -12.88 1.21
CA ALA A 178 18.59 -13.09 0.75
C ALA A 178 18.95 -12.25 -0.50
N GLY A 179 18.08 -11.32 -0.90
CA GLY A 179 18.31 -10.40 -2.01
C GLY A 179 17.18 -9.40 -2.15
N ASP A 180 17.37 -8.42 -3.04
CA ASP A 180 16.38 -7.37 -3.32
C ASP A 180 15.09 -7.95 -3.87
N TRP A 181 13.97 -7.51 -3.31
CA TRP A 181 12.65 -8.00 -3.68
C TRP A 181 12.01 -7.12 -4.73
N ASN A 182 12.33 -7.41 -5.98
CA ASN A 182 11.81 -6.69 -7.12
C ASN A 182 10.36 -7.06 -7.44
N GLN A 183 9.46 -6.09 -7.35
CA GLN A 183 8.05 -6.28 -7.62
C GLN A 183 7.69 -6.26 -9.09
N LEU A 184 8.59 -5.86 -9.99
CA LEU A 184 8.35 -5.84 -11.44
C LEU A 184 7.07 -5.06 -11.82
N GLY A 185 6.70 -4.04 -11.04
CA GLY A 185 5.47 -3.29 -11.21
C GLY A 185 4.18 -4.00 -10.75
N ALA A 186 4.28 -5.09 -9.98
CA ALA A 186 3.11 -5.83 -9.49
C ALA A 186 2.33 -5.09 -8.39
N LEU A 187 2.99 -4.27 -7.57
CA LEU A 187 2.31 -3.47 -6.54
C LEU A 187 1.76 -2.16 -7.15
N GLN A 188 0.51 -2.19 -7.62
CA GLN A 188 -0.12 -1.03 -8.27
C GLN A 188 -1.16 -0.33 -7.40
N THR A 189 -1.93 -1.05 -6.58
CA THR A 189 -3.04 -0.45 -5.82
C THR A 189 -3.12 -1.01 -4.40
N VAL A 190 -3.01 -0.11 -3.43
CA VAL A 190 -3.33 -0.32 -2.01
C VAL A 190 -4.46 0.65 -1.69
N ASN A 191 -5.70 0.17 -1.52
CA ASN A 191 -6.85 1.02 -1.25
C ASN A 191 -6.74 1.71 0.12
N GLY A 192 -6.17 1.02 1.11
CA GLY A 192 -5.90 1.52 2.45
C GLY A 192 -4.46 2.01 2.61
N ASN A 193 -3.87 1.72 3.76
CA ASN A 193 -2.53 2.16 4.12
C ASN A 193 -1.45 1.20 3.61
N LEU A 194 -0.31 1.76 3.20
CA LEU A 194 0.93 1.01 2.97
C LEU A 194 1.90 1.29 4.12
N THR A 195 2.30 0.25 4.84
CA THR A 195 3.25 0.35 5.96
C THR A 195 4.53 -0.44 5.65
N VAL A 196 5.69 0.20 5.76
CA VAL A 196 7.02 -0.42 5.60
C VAL A 196 7.76 -0.38 6.94
N GLN A 197 7.83 -1.52 7.62
CA GLN A 197 8.53 -1.66 8.89
C GLN A 197 9.90 -2.31 8.70
N ALA A 198 9.95 -3.36 7.89
CA ALA A 198 11.19 -4.07 7.55
C ALA A 198 11.05 -4.75 6.19
N THR A 199 12.15 -4.79 5.44
CA THR A 199 12.24 -5.37 4.09
C THR A 199 13.20 -6.57 4.04
N GLY A 200 13.51 -7.18 5.19
CA GLY A 200 14.34 -8.38 5.27
C GLY A 200 15.84 -8.15 5.08
N GLY A 201 16.33 -6.92 5.26
CA GLY A 201 17.74 -6.55 5.10
C GLY A 201 18.13 -6.11 3.67
N PHE A 202 17.20 -6.21 2.72
CA PHE A 202 17.39 -5.84 1.32
C PHE A 202 16.34 -4.83 0.86
N ALA A 203 16.43 -4.33 -0.37
CA ALA A 203 15.45 -3.40 -0.90
C ALA A 203 14.13 -4.10 -1.26
N PHE A 204 13.02 -3.39 -1.09
CA PHE A 204 11.77 -3.69 -1.77
C PHE A 204 11.66 -2.72 -2.96
N ASP A 205 11.76 -3.23 -4.19
CA ASP A 205 11.76 -2.39 -5.38
C ASP A 205 10.38 -2.40 -6.03
N LEU A 206 9.74 -1.24 -6.21
CA LEU A 206 8.45 -1.19 -6.91
C LEU A 206 8.56 -1.61 -8.37
N GLN A 207 9.67 -1.25 -9.03
CA GLN A 207 9.94 -1.58 -10.41
C GLN A 207 11.45 -1.63 -10.69
N SER A 208 11.93 -2.59 -11.47
CA SER A 208 13.30 -2.48 -12.01
C SER A 208 13.33 -1.59 -13.25
N SER A 209 12.59 -1.97 -14.29
CA SER A 209 12.58 -1.34 -15.62
C SER A 209 11.17 -1.15 -16.14
N GLY A 210 10.93 -0.10 -16.93
CA GLY A 210 9.61 0.18 -17.52
C GLY A 210 8.82 1.22 -16.75
N THR A 211 7.52 1.32 -17.02
CA THR A 211 6.64 2.32 -16.40
C THR A 211 5.69 1.67 -15.41
N THR A 212 5.61 2.21 -14.19
CA THR A 212 4.69 1.75 -13.14
C THR A 212 4.08 2.93 -12.41
N THR A 213 2.81 2.82 -12.05
CA THR A 213 2.19 3.69 -11.05
C THR A 213 1.72 2.85 -9.87
N ALA A 214 2.19 3.18 -8.67
CA ALA A 214 1.70 2.64 -7.41
C ALA A 214 0.80 3.70 -6.74
N THR A 215 -0.40 3.30 -6.33
CA THR A 215 -1.36 4.19 -5.67
C THR A 215 -1.71 3.66 -4.29
N VAL A 216 -1.53 4.51 -3.28
CA VAL A 216 -1.94 4.30 -1.90
C VAL A 216 -3.12 5.22 -1.61
N GLY A 217 -4.30 4.63 -1.41
CA GLY A 217 -5.55 5.35 -1.12
C GLY A 217 -5.62 5.90 0.31
N GLY A 218 -4.86 5.29 1.23
CA GLY A 218 -4.67 5.78 2.59
C GLY A 218 -3.31 6.46 2.81
N ASN A 219 -2.76 6.26 4.00
CA ASN A 219 -1.47 6.78 4.42
C ASN A 219 -0.32 5.86 3.97
N TYR A 220 0.83 6.47 3.71
CA TYR A 220 2.11 5.78 3.65
C TYR A 220 2.85 5.97 4.98
N ALA A 221 3.31 4.88 5.60
CA ALA A 221 4.10 4.93 6.82
C ALA A 221 5.36 4.08 6.68
N GLN A 222 6.51 4.64 7.04
CA GLN A 222 7.78 3.92 7.06
C GLN A 222 8.53 4.15 8.36
N SER A 223 8.83 3.06 9.05
CA SER A 223 9.58 3.05 10.32
C SER A 223 10.91 2.30 10.24
N GLY A 224 11.18 1.63 9.11
CA GLY A 224 12.41 0.89 8.84
C GLY A 224 12.47 0.40 7.40
N GLY A 225 13.36 -0.54 7.12
CA GLY A 225 13.57 -1.11 5.79
C GLY A 225 13.99 -0.10 4.71
N THR A 226 14.07 -0.58 3.48
CA THR A 226 14.41 0.21 2.30
C THR A 226 13.38 -0.01 1.21
N LEU A 227 12.59 1.02 0.89
CA LEU A 227 11.72 1.05 -0.28
C LEU A 227 12.44 1.79 -1.41
N VAL A 228 12.49 1.20 -2.61
CA VAL A 228 13.04 1.85 -3.80
C VAL A 228 11.97 1.92 -4.88
N LEU A 229 11.77 3.09 -5.47
CA LEU A 229 10.80 3.26 -6.55
C LEU A 229 11.31 2.59 -7.84
N ALA A 230 12.56 2.84 -8.22
CA ALA A 230 13.17 2.16 -9.36
C ALA A 230 14.68 1.91 -9.28
N THR A 231 15.14 0.85 -9.94
CA THR A 231 16.54 0.39 -9.85
C THR A 231 17.29 0.30 -11.19
N VAL A 232 16.62 0.36 -12.34
CA VAL A 232 17.27 0.24 -13.67
C VAL A 232 17.00 1.46 -14.56
N THR A 233 18.06 1.91 -15.25
CA THR A 233 18.06 3.02 -16.21
C THR A 233 16.84 2.99 -17.15
N GLY A 234 16.16 4.13 -17.27
CA GLY A 234 15.02 4.31 -18.16
C GLY A 234 13.67 3.92 -17.56
N ALA A 235 13.61 3.48 -16.31
CA ALA A 235 12.35 3.30 -15.60
C ALA A 235 11.62 4.64 -15.37
N ASN A 236 10.29 4.58 -15.32
CA ASN A 236 9.41 5.68 -14.95
C ASN A 236 8.43 5.20 -13.85
N VAL A 237 8.55 5.76 -12.65
CA VAL A 237 7.76 5.30 -11.51
C VAL A 237 7.08 6.45 -10.80
N THR A 238 5.76 6.37 -10.69
CA THR A 238 4.96 7.32 -9.91
C THR A 238 4.39 6.63 -8.68
N LEU A 239 4.60 7.24 -7.51
CA LEU A 239 3.92 6.89 -6.27
C LEU A 239 2.87 7.96 -5.97
N ASN A 240 1.59 7.58 -5.96
CA ASN A 240 0.50 8.43 -5.52
C ASN A 240 0.12 8.06 -4.09
N VAL A 241 0.06 9.05 -3.18
CA VAL A 241 -0.42 8.85 -1.81
C VAL A 241 -1.53 9.85 -1.53
N SER A 242 -2.72 9.32 -1.25
CA SER A 242 -3.91 10.14 -1.01
C SER A 242 -3.97 10.67 0.42
N GLY A 243 -3.45 9.90 1.38
CA GLY A 243 -3.30 10.29 2.77
C GLY A 243 -1.94 10.92 3.09
N ASN A 244 -1.57 10.85 4.37
CA ASN A 244 -0.30 11.37 4.88
C ASN A 244 0.85 10.41 4.54
N MET A 245 2.05 10.96 4.33
CA MET A 245 3.30 10.23 4.19
C MET A 245 4.19 10.51 5.40
N ASN A 246 4.46 9.47 6.21
CA ASN A 246 5.29 9.55 7.41
C ASN A 246 6.51 8.63 7.27
N ILE A 247 7.70 9.20 7.21
CA ILE A 247 8.98 8.48 7.13
C ILE A 247 9.75 8.82 8.41
N ILE A 248 9.61 7.96 9.41
CA ILE A 248 10.18 8.14 10.75
C ILE A 248 11.47 7.32 10.98
N GLY A 249 11.71 6.34 10.11
CA GLY A 249 12.88 5.48 10.08
C GLY A 249 13.03 4.79 8.71
N GLY A 250 14.19 4.17 8.46
CA GLY A 250 14.48 3.53 7.17
C GLY A 250 14.71 4.51 6.02
N THR A 251 14.75 3.97 4.80
CA THR A 251 15.05 4.73 3.58
C THR A 251 13.95 4.57 2.54
N LEU A 252 13.40 5.69 2.08
CA LEU A 252 12.67 5.81 0.82
C LEU A 252 13.63 6.35 -0.24
N SER A 253 13.98 5.51 -1.23
CA SER A 253 14.80 5.91 -2.36
C SER A 253 13.96 6.07 -3.63
N PHE A 254 14.03 7.24 -4.25
CA PHE A 254 13.35 7.49 -5.52
C PHE A 254 13.99 6.75 -6.69
N THR A 255 15.31 6.55 -6.65
CA THR A 255 16.04 5.72 -7.60
C THR A 255 17.45 5.43 -7.10
N THR A 256 17.99 4.28 -7.51
CA THR A 256 19.39 3.90 -7.32
C THR A 256 20.23 3.94 -8.60
N ALA A 257 19.63 4.31 -9.75
CA ALA A 257 20.31 4.38 -11.05
C ALA A 257 20.02 5.67 -11.83
N ASN A 258 20.84 5.93 -12.84
CA ASN A 258 20.76 7.12 -13.69
C ASN A 258 19.58 7.07 -14.68
N ASN A 259 19.17 8.25 -15.15
CA ASN A 259 18.16 8.46 -16.19
C ASN A 259 16.75 7.91 -15.87
N ILE A 260 16.46 7.63 -14.60
CA ILE A 260 15.13 7.26 -14.12
C ILE A 260 14.28 8.52 -13.87
N THR A 261 13.01 8.47 -14.25
CA THR A 261 12.04 9.50 -13.85
C THR A 261 11.19 8.93 -12.71
N SER A 262 11.23 9.58 -11.55
CA SER A 262 10.43 9.18 -10.40
C SER A 262 9.67 10.37 -9.83
N ALA A 263 8.43 10.11 -9.42
CA ALA A 263 7.52 11.12 -8.92
C ALA A 263 6.77 10.63 -7.69
N LEU A 264 6.59 11.54 -6.73
CA LEU A 264 5.67 11.39 -5.61
C LEU A 264 4.58 12.46 -5.73
N ASN A 265 3.34 12.02 -5.80
CA ASN A 265 2.16 12.88 -5.77
C ASN A 265 1.44 12.69 -4.44
N LEU A 266 1.36 13.74 -3.64
CA LEU A 266 0.90 13.66 -2.26
C LEU A 266 -0.32 14.57 -2.01
N SER A 267 -1.40 13.96 -1.50
CA SER A 267 -2.64 14.66 -1.14
C SER A 267 -2.86 14.76 0.38
N GLY A 268 -1.88 14.39 1.20
CA GLY A 268 -1.84 14.58 2.65
C GLY A 268 -0.57 15.26 3.13
N ASP A 269 -0.30 15.20 4.43
CA ASP A 269 0.89 15.81 5.04
C ASP A 269 2.15 14.98 4.74
N LEU A 270 3.32 15.64 4.70
CA LEU A 270 4.63 14.98 4.57
C LEU A 270 5.45 15.17 5.84
N SER A 271 5.83 14.08 6.48
CA SER A 271 6.73 14.08 7.63
C SER A 271 7.95 13.21 7.35
N VAL A 272 9.14 13.82 7.35
CA VAL A 272 10.43 13.12 7.31
C VAL A 272 11.16 13.44 8.61
N THR A 273 11.13 12.52 9.56
CA THR A 273 11.58 12.74 10.94
C THR A 273 12.39 11.56 11.48
N GLY A 274 12.96 11.69 12.67
CA GLY A 274 13.72 10.60 13.30
C GLY A 274 14.93 10.18 12.46
N SER A 275 15.08 8.87 12.25
CA SER A 275 16.11 8.30 11.37
C SER A 275 15.62 8.11 9.92
N GLY A 276 14.42 8.61 9.61
CA GLY A 276 13.83 8.52 8.30
C GLY A 276 14.64 9.26 7.23
N THR A 277 14.80 8.63 6.08
CA THR A 277 15.55 9.18 4.94
C THR A 277 14.71 9.16 3.67
N MET A 278 14.59 10.30 2.99
CA MET A 278 14.20 10.39 1.58
C MET A 278 15.44 10.69 0.75
N THR A 279 15.75 9.87 -0.24
CA THR A 279 16.97 10.02 -1.04
C THR A 279 16.78 9.70 -2.52
N GLU A 280 17.77 10.10 -3.30
CA GLU A 280 17.96 9.70 -4.69
C GLU A 280 19.47 9.58 -4.96
N SER A 281 19.88 8.60 -5.77
CA SER A 281 21.29 8.31 -6.07
C SER A 281 21.64 8.36 -7.56
N GLY A 282 20.68 8.67 -8.43
CA GLY A 282 20.88 8.85 -9.86
C GLY A 282 21.23 10.30 -10.22
N ASN A 283 20.93 10.68 -11.46
CA ASN A 283 21.26 11.99 -12.03
C ASN A 283 20.03 12.82 -12.42
N LYS A 284 18.82 12.28 -12.20
CA LYS A 284 17.55 12.95 -12.50
C LYS A 284 16.84 13.22 -11.19
N LYS A 285 16.59 14.49 -10.93
CA LYS A 285 15.91 14.92 -9.71
C LYS A 285 14.49 14.34 -9.66
N PRO A 286 14.09 13.69 -8.56
CA PRO A 286 12.73 13.22 -8.41
C PRO A 286 11.76 14.39 -8.19
N ALA A 287 10.54 14.27 -8.70
CA ALA A 287 9.50 15.26 -8.49
C ALA A 287 8.68 14.93 -7.24
N VAL A 288 8.43 15.90 -6.38
CA VAL A 288 7.52 15.80 -5.23
C VAL A 288 6.45 16.88 -5.35
N THR A 289 5.20 16.46 -5.49
CA THR A 289 4.06 17.34 -5.75
C THR A 289 3.09 17.35 -4.58
N PHE A 290 2.88 18.53 -3.99
CA PHE A 290 1.80 18.80 -3.04
C PHE A 290 0.56 19.23 -3.84
N GLN A 291 -0.51 18.44 -3.77
CA GLN A 291 -1.69 18.56 -4.62
C GLN A 291 -3.04 18.43 -3.89
N LYS A 292 -3.04 18.45 -2.55
CA LYS A 292 -4.27 18.45 -1.75
C LYS A 292 -5.02 19.76 -1.96
N ALA A 293 -6.33 19.71 -2.11
CA ALA A 293 -7.16 20.90 -1.97
C ALA A 293 -7.12 21.37 -0.50
N GLY A 294 -6.60 22.58 -0.27
CA GLY A 294 -6.37 23.10 1.08
C GLY A 294 -4.95 22.86 1.61
N THR A 295 -4.80 22.79 2.94
CA THR A 295 -3.48 22.81 3.60
C THR A 295 -2.86 21.42 3.75
N GLN A 296 -1.59 21.29 3.36
CA GLN A 296 -0.68 20.18 3.67
C GLN A 296 0.45 20.69 4.57
N VAL A 297 0.75 19.97 5.64
CA VAL A 297 1.86 20.28 6.53
C VAL A 297 3.11 19.52 6.07
N PHE A 298 4.25 20.20 6.06
CA PHE A 298 5.57 19.58 5.94
C PHE A 298 6.33 19.64 7.26
N THR A 299 6.74 18.47 7.75
CA THR A 299 7.54 18.33 8.97
C THR A 299 8.92 17.76 8.64
N SER A 300 9.97 18.55 8.92
CA SER A 300 11.36 18.12 8.77
C SER A 300 11.97 17.71 10.11
N GLY A 301 12.82 16.70 10.10
CA GLY A 301 13.61 16.24 11.25
C GLY A 301 14.51 15.03 10.93
N GLY A 302 14.31 14.39 9.78
CA GLY A 302 15.16 13.34 9.22
C GLY A 302 16.00 13.85 8.05
N THR A 303 16.42 12.94 7.16
CA THR A 303 17.32 13.25 6.04
C THR A 303 16.56 13.38 4.72
N VAL A 304 16.82 14.46 3.98
CA VAL A 304 16.42 14.61 2.58
C VAL A 304 17.67 14.85 1.74
N SER A 305 17.96 13.93 0.81
CA SER A 305 19.12 13.96 -0.11
C SER A 305 18.70 13.66 -1.55
N GLY A 306 19.63 13.75 -2.50
CA GLY A 306 19.34 13.52 -3.93
C GLY A 306 18.57 14.65 -4.63
N ALA A 307 18.44 15.80 -3.96
CA ALA A 307 17.91 17.04 -4.52
C ALA A 307 16.51 16.90 -5.20
N PRO A 308 15.47 16.39 -4.50
CA PRO A 308 14.09 16.39 -5.01
C PRO A 308 13.60 17.78 -5.41
N ASP A 309 12.94 17.90 -6.55
CA ASP A 309 12.25 19.12 -6.96
C ASP A 309 10.82 19.13 -6.41
N PHE A 310 10.50 20.14 -5.61
CA PHE A 310 9.21 20.30 -4.96
C PHE A 310 8.30 21.26 -5.71
N THR A 311 7.03 20.87 -5.90
CA THR A 311 5.99 21.73 -6.49
C THR A 311 4.77 21.76 -5.58
N VAL A 312 4.24 22.95 -5.33
CA VAL A 312 2.94 23.15 -4.68
C VAL A 312 1.95 23.60 -5.74
N ASN A 313 0.97 22.75 -6.05
CA ASN A 313 0.00 23.00 -7.11
C ASN A 313 -1.01 24.10 -6.74
N ALA A 314 -1.65 24.65 -7.77
CA ALA A 314 -2.77 25.58 -7.61
C ALA A 314 -3.88 24.94 -6.75
N GLY A 315 -4.43 25.70 -5.80
CA GLY A 315 -5.43 25.21 -4.85
C GLY A 315 -4.87 24.44 -3.64
N SER A 316 -3.57 24.15 -3.62
CA SER A 316 -2.86 23.56 -2.48
C SER A 316 -2.11 24.62 -1.69
N THR A 317 -2.07 24.47 -0.36
CA THR A 317 -1.30 25.31 0.55
C THR A 317 -0.28 24.47 1.29
N LEU A 318 1.01 24.81 1.19
CA LEU A 318 2.06 24.17 1.97
C LEU A 318 2.30 24.95 3.27
N ASP A 319 2.09 24.31 4.41
CA ASP A 319 2.45 24.84 5.72
C ASP A 319 3.78 24.25 6.19
N LEU A 320 4.78 25.12 6.29
CA LEU A 320 6.11 24.74 6.73
C LEU A 320 6.30 24.91 8.24
N GLY A 321 5.46 25.70 8.92
CA GLY A 321 5.74 26.12 10.30
C GLY A 321 7.20 26.59 10.47
N THR A 322 7.96 25.88 11.31
CA THR A 322 9.41 26.08 11.51
C THR A 322 10.30 25.12 10.73
N SER A 323 9.72 24.15 10.01
CA SER A 323 10.44 23.15 9.22
C SER A 323 11.26 23.78 8.11
N ILE A 324 12.41 23.18 7.82
CA ILE A 324 13.28 23.56 6.71
C ILE A 324 13.13 22.55 5.58
N LEU A 325 12.67 23.02 4.42
CA LEU A 325 12.59 22.24 3.20
C LEU A 325 13.90 22.33 2.42
N THR A 326 14.69 21.26 2.44
CA THR A 326 15.90 21.10 1.63
C THR A 326 15.62 20.23 0.40
N GLY A 327 16.38 20.41 -0.69
CA GLY A 327 16.17 19.66 -1.93
C GLY A 327 16.83 20.29 -3.16
N GLY A 328 16.26 19.96 -4.33
CA GLY A 328 16.63 20.46 -5.65
C GLY A 328 16.08 21.85 -5.86
N SER A 329 14.88 21.98 -6.40
CA SER A 329 14.21 23.25 -6.68
C SER A 329 12.89 23.31 -5.94
N PHE A 330 12.34 24.52 -5.78
CA PHE A 330 11.03 24.74 -5.18
C PHE A 330 10.19 25.63 -6.09
N THR A 331 8.96 25.20 -6.38
CA THR A 331 7.99 25.97 -7.16
C THR A 331 6.69 26.11 -6.38
N LEU A 332 6.31 27.34 -6.09
CA LEU A 332 4.97 27.71 -5.63
C LEU A 332 4.18 28.24 -6.83
N SER A 333 3.24 27.43 -7.34
CA SER A 333 2.47 27.75 -8.54
C SER A 333 1.48 28.92 -8.34
N SER A 334 1.01 29.51 -9.45
CA SER A 334 -0.09 30.48 -9.40
C SER A 334 -1.32 29.88 -8.71
N GLY A 335 -1.95 30.62 -7.81
CA GLY A 335 -3.09 30.13 -7.03
C GLY A 335 -2.75 29.12 -5.92
N ALA A 336 -1.48 28.77 -5.70
CA ALA A 336 -1.04 27.98 -4.56
C ALA A 336 -0.91 28.84 -3.29
N GLY A 337 -0.74 28.21 -2.13
CA GLY A 337 -0.54 28.85 -0.84
C GLY A 337 0.79 28.44 -0.18
N LEU A 338 1.41 29.37 0.54
CA LEU A 338 2.58 29.11 1.37
C LEU A 338 2.41 29.74 2.75
N ILE A 339 2.48 28.92 3.80
CA ILE A 339 2.54 29.37 5.19
C ILE A 339 3.96 29.15 5.70
N LEU A 340 4.57 30.21 6.25
CA LEU A 340 5.96 30.21 6.67
C LEU A 340 6.16 30.84 8.06
N GLY A 341 7.00 30.22 8.89
CA GLY A 341 7.33 30.68 10.23
C GLY A 341 8.74 31.27 10.40
N SER A 342 9.60 31.18 9.38
CA SER A 342 10.99 31.66 9.48
C SER A 342 11.07 33.18 9.56
N ALA A 343 11.87 33.69 10.52
CA ALA A 343 12.17 35.12 10.70
C ALA A 343 12.79 35.77 9.44
N ALA A 344 13.52 35.00 8.63
CA ALA A 344 14.15 35.49 7.40
C ALA A 344 13.16 35.71 6.23
N GLY A 345 11.92 35.25 6.37
CA GLY A 345 10.90 35.36 5.32
C GLY A 345 11.18 34.49 4.10
N ILE A 346 10.78 35.00 2.93
CA ILE A 346 10.92 34.34 1.64
C ILE A 346 12.20 34.82 0.95
N THR A 347 13.09 33.90 0.62
CA THR A 347 14.42 34.19 0.07
C THR A 347 14.66 33.47 -1.25
N THR A 348 15.56 33.99 -2.09
CA THR A 348 15.82 33.48 -3.46
C THR A 348 17.00 32.52 -3.59
N THR A 349 18.05 32.65 -2.78
CA THR A 349 19.34 31.96 -3.03
C THR A 349 20.16 31.60 -1.79
N ASP A 350 19.78 32.03 -0.58
CA ASP A 350 20.57 31.83 0.63
C ASP A 350 20.03 30.65 1.48
N ALA A 351 20.85 29.99 2.28
CA ALA A 351 20.43 28.97 3.27
C ALA A 351 19.71 29.62 4.49
N THR A 352 18.68 30.40 4.20
CA THR A 352 17.84 31.14 5.15
C THR A 352 16.39 31.07 4.69
N GLY A 353 15.44 31.26 5.62
CA GLY A 353 14.02 31.02 5.36
C GLY A 353 13.64 29.56 5.62
N ASN A 354 12.36 29.22 5.42
CA ASN A 354 11.92 27.83 5.49
C ASN A 354 12.35 27.02 4.25
N ILE A 355 12.37 27.63 3.07
CA ILE A 355 12.78 26.97 1.82
C ILE A 355 14.29 27.14 1.66
N GLN A 356 15.04 26.04 1.74
CA GLN A 356 16.51 26.01 1.63
C GLN A 356 16.97 24.96 0.62
N VAL A 357 16.36 25.00 -0.57
CA VAL A 357 16.75 24.15 -1.70
C VAL A 357 18.04 24.67 -2.38
N SER A 358 18.74 23.77 -3.07
CA SER A 358 20.03 24.00 -3.73
C SER A 358 19.94 24.63 -5.13
N GLY A 359 18.78 24.50 -5.77
CA GLY A 359 18.42 25.03 -7.08
C GLY A 359 17.49 26.23 -6.98
N ALA A 360 16.65 26.42 -7.99
CA ALA A 360 15.80 27.59 -8.11
C ALA A 360 14.66 27.61 -7.07
N ARG A 361 14.33 28.80 -6.58
CA ARG A 361 13.15 29.08 -5.76
C ARG A 361 12.22 29.99 -6.53
N THR A 362 11.10 29.44 -6.98
CA THR A 362 10.11 30.14 -7.79
C THR A 362 8.87 30.40 -6.95
N TYR A 363 8.58 31.67 -6.72
CA TYR A 363 7.42 32.13 -5.98
C TYR A 363 6.52 32.92 -6.92
N SER A 364 5.32 32.41 -7.22
CA SER A 364 4.40 33.09 -8.13
C SER A 364 3.86 34.39 -7.53
N THR A 365 3.85 35.47 -8.32
CA THR A 365 3.24 36.75 -7.90
C THR A 365 1.72 36.68 -7.73
N THR A 366 1.09 35.59 -8.20
CA THR A 366 -0.34 35.30 -8.06
C THR A 366 -0.61 34.12 -7.11
N ALA A 367 0.36 33.77 -6.25
CA ALA A 367 0.15 32.85 -5.13
C ALA A 367 -0.27 33.59 -3.84
N ASN A 368 -0.67 32.82 -2.83
CA ASN A 368 -1.10 33.31 -1.52
C ASN A 368 0.00 33.04 -0.48
N TYR A 369 0.34 34.04 0.34
CA TYR A 369 1.44 33.96 1.30
C TYR A 369 0.95 34.31 2.70
N THR A 370 1.31 33.50 3.70
CA THR A 370 0.98 33.73 5.10
C THR A 370 2.23 33.71 5.97
N TYR A 371 2.56 34.85 6.56
CA TYR A 371 3.64 34.96 7.54
C TYR A 371 3.09 34.62 8.93
N ARG A 372 3.44 33.45 9.46
CA ARG A 372 2.95 32.90 10.73
C ARG A 372 4.10 32.36 11.60
N GLY A 373 5.05 33.23 11.93
CA GLY A 373 6.18 32.92 12.81
C GLY A 373 5.93 33.31 14.28
N ALA A 374 6.73 32.73 15.17
CA ALA A 374 6.78 33.13 16.58
C ALA A 374 7.73 34.33 16.83
N LEU A 375 8.71 34.54 15.94
CA LEU A 375 9.62 35.68 15.95
C LEU A 375 9.16 36.72 14.93
N ALA A 376 9.56 37.98 15.10
CA ALA A 376 9.35 39.00 14.09
C ALA A 376 9.94 38.55 12.75
N GLN A 377 9.15 38.60 11.68
CA GLN A 377 9.58 38.20 10.35
C GLN A 377 9.91 39.42 9.49
N VAL A 378 10.67 39.20 8.43
CA VAL A 378 10.72 40.12 7.29
C VAL A 378 10.04 39.49 6.08
N THR A 379 9.60 40.29 5.10
CA THR A 379 9.07 39.74 3.85
C THR A 379 10.12 38.92 3.10
N GLY A 380 11.37 39.37 3.14
CA GLY A 380 12.48 38.79 2.39
C GLY A 380 12.52 39.26 0.93
N ASN A 381 13.53 38.84 0.18
CA ASN A 381 13.78 39.29 -1.20
C ASN A 381 13.10 38.41 -2.27
N GLY A 382 12.53 37.26 -1.88
CA GLY A 382 11.83 36.35 -2.78
C GLY A 382 10.35 36.69 -2.97
N LEU A 383 9.77 37.53 -2.11
CA LEU A 383 8.40 38.03 -2.29
C LEU A 383 8.41 39.28 -3.18
N THR A 384 8.00 39.13 -4.44
CA THR A 384 7.92 40.23 -5.43
C THR A 384 6.49 40.61 -5.81
N GLY A 385 5.50 39.84 -5.35
CA GLY A 385 4.07 40.06 -5.55
C GLY A 385 3.27 38.96 -4.86
N ALA A 386 1.98 39.19 -4.63
CA ALA A 386 1.07 38.21 -4.06
C ALA A 386 -0.35 38.43 -4.59
N ASN A 387 -1.12 37.35 -4.76
CA ASN A 387 -2.57 37.43 -4.89
C ASN A 387 -3.20 37.78 -3.54
N ASN A 388 -2.76 37.12 -2.47
CA ASN A 388 -3.12 37.46 -1.10
C ASN A 388 -1.89 37.39 -0.19
N LEU A 389 -1.71 38.41 0.64
CA LEU A 389 -0.67 38.44 1.68
C LEU A 389 -1.36 38.53 3.04
N THR A 390 -1.25 37.47 3.82
CA THR A 390 -1.79 37.40 5.19
C THR A 390 -0.65 37.54 6.19
N ILE A 391 -0.81 38.45 7.14
CA ILE A 391 0.10 38.65 8.27
C ILE A 391 -0.57 38.08 9.52
N ASP A 392 -0.09 36.93 9.95
CA ASP A 392 -0.59 36.18 11.11
C ASP A 392 0.56 35.96 12.10
N ASN A 393 1.27 37.05 12.39
CA ASN A 393 2.43 37.05 13.27
C ASN A 393 2.29 38.19 14.27
N SER A 394 2.06 37.84 15.53
CA SER A 394 1.88 38.81 16.62
C SER A 394 3.16 39.57 16.98
N ALA A 395 4.34 39.03 16.64
CA ALA A 395 5.62 39.73 16.76
C ALA A 395 5.88 40.71 15.60
N GLY A 396 5.01 40.73 14.59
CA GLY A 396 5.05 41.66 13.46
C GLY A 396 5.85 41.17 12.26
N VAL A 397 5.64 41.85 11.12
CA VAL A 397 6.35 41.61 9.86
C VAL A 397 6.85 42.92 9.28
N HIS A 398 8.15 43.01 9.04
CA HIS A 398 8.79 44.20 8.47
C HIS A 398 9.11 44.02 6.99
N TYR A 399 8.98 45.10 6.22
CA TYR A 399 9.38 45.11 4.83
C TYR A 399 10.91 45.20 4.71
N ARG A 400 11.51 44.38 3.84
CA ARG A 400 12.95 44.47 3.52
C ARG A 400 13.12 44.96 2.09
N THR A 401 13.59 46.19 1.90
CA THR A 401 14.04 46.68 0.59
C THR A 401 15.40 46.08 0.23
N ALA A 402 15.62 45.81 -1.05
CA ALA A 402 16.95 45.57 -1.59
C ALA A 402 17.86 46.75 -1.19
N ARG A 403 19.07 46.45 -0.67
CA ARG A 403 20.02 47.41 -0.08
C ARG A 403 19.98 48.77 -0.78
N SER A 404 19.66 49.84 -0.03
CA SER A 404 19.91 51.21 -0.48
C SER A 404 21.40 51.33 -0.84
N ARG A 405 21.70 51.56 -2.12
CA ARG A 405 23.02 52.01 -2.56
C ARG A 405 23.23 53.36 -1.86
N SER A 406 24.13 53.40 -0.88
CA SER A 406 24.66 54.67 -0.38
C SER A 406 25.33 55.37 -1.56
N VAL A 407 24.62 56.34 -2.15
CA VAL A 407 25.22 57.30 -3.06
C VAL A 407 26.04 58.22 -2.17
N ARG A 408 27.35 57.99 -2.08
CA ARG A 408 28.26 59.08 -1.72
C ARG A 408 28.26 60.03 -2.92
N THR A 409 27.55 61.15 -2.78
CA THR A 409 27.89 62.35 -3.55
C THR A 409 29.29 62.78 -3.16
N ARG A 410 30.06 63.17 -4.19
CA ARG A 410 31.50 63.40 -4.18
C ARG A 410 32.00 64.27 -3.04
#